data_AF-A0A4R5CXD0-F1
#
_entry.id   AF-A0A4R5CXD0-F1
#
_cell.length_a   1.000
_cell.length_b   1.000
_cell.length_c   1.000
_cell.angle_alpha   90.00
_cell.angle_beta   90.00
_cell.angle_gamma   90.00
#
_symmetry.space_group_name_H-M   'P 1'
#
loop_
_entity.id
_entity.type
_entity.pdbx_description
1 polymer ?
#
loop_
_entity_poly.entity_id
_entity_poly.type
_entity_poly.pdbx_seq_one_letter_code
_entity_poly.pdbx_strand_id
1 'polypeptide(L)'
;MGVKNTWHQKQLESLSFGSRLADAVAKSMGSWKFIIIQTILVVLWMTLNLIAFVKHWDAYPFILLNLVFSTQAAYAAPIIMMSQNRQNERDRAQAQADYQTNIDAKMEIEALARQLNNIEVHKLDKIINMLEEMRKQS
;
A
#
# COMPACT_ATOMS: atom_id res chain seq x y z
N MET A 1 7.76 -33.40 -12.20
CA MET A 1 8.18 -32.23 -11.38
C MET A 1 6.97 -31.31 -11.25
N GLY A 2 6.34 -31.30 -10.07
CA GLY A 2 5.12 -30.52 -9.83
C GLY A 2 5.43 -29.03 -9.78
N VAL A 3 4.92 -28.29 -10.75
CA VAL A 3 4.90 -26.82 -10.71
C VAL A 3 4.10 -26.44 -9.47
N LYS A 4 4.79 -25.94 -8.44
CA LYS A 4 4.15 -25.39 -7.25
C LYS A 4 3.28 -24.24 -7.71
N ASN A 5 1.96 -24.41 -7.60
CA ASN A 5 0.99 -23.33 -7.78
C ASN A 5 1.25 -22.27 -6.70
N THR A 6 2.12 -21.31 -7.02
CA THR A 6 2.42 -20.16 -6.17
C THR A 6 1.15 -19.34 -5.96
N TRP A 7 0.90 -18.92 -4.72
CA TRP A 7 -0.24 -18.11 -4.27
C TRP A 7 -0.48 -16.84 -5.10
N HIS A 8 0.52 -16.40 -5.86
CA HIS A 8 0.43 -15.31 -6.84
C HIS A 8 -0.50 -15.58 -8.04
N GLN A 9 -0.75 -16.85 -8.42
CA GLN A 9 -1.62 -17.17 -9.56
C GLN A 9 -3.12 -17.15 -9.21
N LYS A 10 -3.49 -17.45 -7.95
CA LYS A 10 -4.91 -17.50 -7.53
C LYS A 10 -5.56 -16.11 -7.44
N GLN A 11 -4.77 -15.04 -7.44
CA GLN A 11 -5.25 -13.65 -7.53
C GLN A 11 -5.44 -13.14 -8.96
N LEU A 12 -4.92 -13.85 -9.98
CA LEU A 12 -5.12 -13.50 -11.39
C LEU A 12 -6.45 -14.03 -11.93
N GLU A 13 -7.11 -14.97 -11.26
CA GLU A 13 -8.38 -15.55 -11.73
C GLU A 13 -9.64 -14.71 -11.45
N SER A 14 -9.51 -13.52 -10.85
CA SER A 14 -10.58 -12.50 -10.84
C SER A 14 -10.22 -11.26 -11.66
N LEU A 15 -9.49 -11.46 -12.77
CA LEU A 15 -9.39 -10.52 -13.92
C LEU A 15 -10.77 -10.31 -14.59
N SER A 16 -11.82 -10.05 -13.81
CA SER A 16 -13.04 -9.43 -14.31
C SER A 16 -12.65 -8.06 -14.87
N PHE A 17 -13.18 -7.71 -16.05
CA PHE A 17 -12.98 -6.39 -16.67
C PHE A 17 -13.24 -5.25 -15.67
N GLY A 18 -14.18 -5.46 -14.74
CA GLY A 18 -14.49 -4.51 -13.67
C GLY A 18 -13.35 -4.26 -12.68
N SER A 19 -12.53 -5.26 -12.36
CA SER A 19 -11.40 -5.08 -11.42
C SER A 19 -10.26 -4.28 -12.04
N ARG A 20 -9.97 -4.51 -13.34
CA ARG A 20 -8.99 -3.72 -14.11
C ARG A 20 -9.47 -2.28 -14.31
N LEU A 21 -10.76 -2.10 -14.61
CA LEU A 21 -11.37 -0.78 -14.75
C LEU A 21 -11.36 -0.04 -13.40
N ALA A 22 -11.70 -0.71 -12.31
CA ALA A 22 -11.66 -0.13 -10.97
C ALA A 22 -10.25 0.32 -10.56
N ASP A 23 -9.23 -0.50 -10.82
CA ASP A 23 -7.83 -0.14 -10.53
C ASP A 23 -7.34 1.01 -11.42
N ALA A 24 -7.72 1.03 -12.71
CA ALA A 24 -7.38 2.11 -13.62
C ALA A 24 -8.08 3.43 -13.24
N VAL A 25 -9.35 3.37 -12.85
CA VAL A 25 -10.13 4.52 -12.37
C VAL A 25 -9.57 5.01 -11.04
N ALA A 26 -9.30 4.14 -10.07
CA ALA A 26 -8.69 4.53 -8.79
C ALA A 26 -7.34 5.22 -8.97
N LYS A 27 -6.49 4.69 -9.87
CA LYS A 27 -5.19 5.29 -10.21
C LYS A 27 -5.33 6.63 -10.95
N SER A 28 -6.37 6.77 -11.78
CA SER A 28 -6.63 8.01 -12.52
C SER A 28 -7.27 9.09 -11.65
N MET A 29 -8.15 8.71 -10.72
CA MET A 29 -8.89 9.62 -9.85
C MET A 29 -7.99 10.27 -8.78
N GLY A 30 -6.82 9.68 -8.48
CA GLY A 30 -5.78 10.27 -7.64
C GLY A 30 -4.75 11.14 -8.37
N SER A 31 -4.87 11.32 -9.70
CA SER A 31 -3.89 12.07 -10.49
C SER A 31 -4.30 13.52 -10.70
N TRP A 32 -3.37 14.45 -10.46
CA TRP A 32 -3.54 15.89 -10.73
C TRP A 32 -3.98 16.19 -12.18
N LYS A 33 -3.57 15.35 -13.14
CA LYS A 33 -3.97 15.50 -14.55
C LYS A 33 -5.47 15.27 -14.78
N PHE A 34 -6.09 14.37 -14.02
CA PHE A 34 -7.53 14.08 -14.14
C PHE A 34 -8.37 15.27 -13.68
N ILE A 35 -8.00 15.87 -12.55
CA ILE A 35 -8.69 17.05 -12.00
C ILE A 35 -8.66 18.20 -13.01
N ILE A 36 -7.49 18.48 -13.60
CA ILE A 36 -7.33 19.58 -14.58
C ILE A 36 -8.23 19.36 -15.81
N ILE A 37 -8.23 18.16 -16.39
CA ILE A 37 -9.07 17.85 -17.56
C ILE A 37 -10.56 17.96 -17.22
N GLN A 38 -10.97 17.44 -16.07
CA GLN A 38 -12.36 17.51 -15.60
C GLN A 38 -12.81 18.97 -15.43
N THR A 39 -11.98 19.81 -14.80
CA THR A 39 -12.27 21.24 -14.61
C THR A 39 -12.41 21.97 -15.95
N ILE A 40 -11.51 21.73 -16.90
CA ILE A 40 -11.59 22.34 -18.25
C ILE A 40 -12.89 21.91 -18.94
N LEU A 41 -13.26 20.63 -18.87
CA LEU A 41 -14.50 20.11 -19.47
C LEU A 41 -15.75 20.80 -18.89
N VAL A 42 -15.80 20.95 -17.57
CA VAL A 42 -16.91 21.64 -16.88
C VAL A 42 -16.99 23.10 -17.30
N VAL A 43 -15.87 23.82 -17.28
CA VAL A 43 -15.83 25.24 -17.66
C VAL A 43 -16.25 25.40 -19.13
N LEU A 44 -15.75 24.56 -20.03
CA LEU A 44 -16.12 24.57 -21.44
C LEU A 44 -17.61 24.29 -21.65
N TRP A 45 -18.17 23.31 -20.92
CA TRP A 45 -19.60 22.98 -20.97
C TRP A 45 -20.48 24.13 -20.48
N MET A 46 -20.08 24.79 -19.39
CA MET A 46 -20.75 25.98 -18.86
C MET A 46 -20.68 27.13 -19.87
N THR A 47 -19.51 27.41 -20.45
CA THR A 47 -19.33 28.49 -21.44
C THR A 47 -20.14 28.24 -22.72
N LEU A 48 -20.17 27.00 -23.23
CA LEU A 48 -21.00 26.65 -24.39
C LEU A 48 -22.50 26.81 -24.12
N ASN A 49 -22.97 26.42 -22.92
CA ASN A 49 -24.38 26.60 -22.54
C ASN A 49 -24.75 28.07 -22.36
N LEU A 50 -23.84 28.91 -21.84
CA LEU A 50 -24.08 30.34 -21.67
C LEU A 50 -24.12 31.11 -23.00
N ILE A 51 -23.35 30.67 -24.00
CA ILE A 51 -23.28 31.33 -25.33
C ILE A 51 -24.42 30.88 -26.25
N ALA A 52 -25.05 29.72 -25.99
CA ALA A 52 -26.17 29.19 -26.78
C ALA A 52 -27.46 30.02 -26.60
N PHE A 53 -27.53 31.16 -27.31
CA PHE A 53 -28.53 32.22 -27.18
C PHE A 53 -30.00 31.86 -27.55
N VAL A 54 -30.32 30.62 -27.97
CA VAL A 54 -31.67 30.29 -28.51
C VAL A 54 -32.31 29.02 -27.93
N LYS A 55 -31.59 28.16 -27.20
CA LYS A 55 -32.18 27.03 -26.48
C LYS A 55 -31.33 26.74 -25.24
N HIS A 56 -31.72 27.34 -24.11
CA HIS A 56 -31.16 27.05 -22.79
C HIS A 56 -31.46 25.59 -22.44
N TRP A 57 -30.58 24.67 -22.83
CA TRP A 57 -30.76 23.24 -22.55
C TRP A 57 -30.48 22.93 -21.08
N ASP A 58 -29.64 23.74 -20.43
CA ASP A 58 -29.34 23.71 -18.99
C ASP A 58 -29.19 25.14 -18.44
N ALA A 59 -30.33 25.82 -18.21
CA ALA A 59 -30.38 27.17 -17.63
C ALA A 59 -29.86 27.15 -16.17
N TYR A 60 -29.37 28.30 -15.69
CA TYR A 60 -28.95 28.46 -14.30
C TYR A 60 -30.08 27.97 -13.35
N PRO A 61 -29.85 26.97 -12.47
CA PRO A 61 -28.60 26.58 -11.80
C PRO A 61 -27.98 25.23 -12.26
N PHE A 62 -27.90 24.96 -13.57
CA PHE A 62 -27.24 23.78 -14.17
C PHE A 62 -27.66 22.43 -13.53
N ILE A 63 -28.96 22.16 -13.54
CA ILE A 63 -29.55 21.01 -12.82
C ILE A 63 -29.04 19.67 -13.38
N LEU A 64 -28.80 19.60 -14.69
CA LEU A 64 -28.33 18.39 -15.34
C LEU A 64 -26.86 18.10 -15.00
N LEU A 65 -26.02 19.13 -15.00
CA LEU A 65 -24.63 19.00 -14.59
C LEU A 65 -24.53 18.52 -13.14
N ASN A 66 -25.34 19.08 -12.24
CA ASN A 66 -25.40 18.64 -10.86
C ASN A 66 -25.80 17.16 -10.73
N LEU A 67 -26.83 16.73 -11.46
CA LEU A 67 -27.29 15.34 -11.47
C LEU A 67 -26.20 14.37 -11.94
N VAL A 68 -25.49 14.73 -13.02
CA VAL A 68 -24.39 13.92 -13.57
C VAL A 68 -23.25 13.80 -12.57
N PHE A 69 -22.83 14.90 -11.93
CA PHE A 69 -21.78 14.87 -10.90
C PHE A 69 -22.18 14.06 -9.67
N SER A 70 -23.43 14.20 -9.21
CA SER A 70 -23.96 13.41 -8.10
C SER A 70 -23.92 11.90 -8.41
N THR A 71 -24.37 11.53 -9.61
CA THR A 71 -24.33 10.13 -10.08
C THR A 71 -22.88 9.64 -10.22
N GLN A 72 -21.99 10.46 -10.78
CA GLN A 72 -20.58 10.13 -10.94
C GLN A 72 -19.92 9.87 -9.57
N ALA A 73 -20.19 10.70 -8.57
CA ALA A 73 -19.70 10.51 -7.21
C ALA A 73 -20.26 9.24 -6.56
N ALA A 74 -21.55 8.96 -6.77
CA ALA A 74 -22.21 7.76 -6.26
C ALA A 74 -21.59 6.46 -6.82
N TYR A 75 -21.19 6.44 -8.10
CA TYR A 75 -20.46 5.30 -8.68
C TYR A 75 -18.98 5.24 -8.31
N ALA A 76 -18.34 6.40 -8.08
CA ALA A 76 -16.94 6.45 -7.69
C ALA A 76 -16.72 5.86 -6.28
N ALA A 77 -17.59 6.17 -5.31
CA ALA A 77 -17.47 5.71 -3.93
C ALA A 77 -17.29 4.17 -3.78
N PRO A 78 -18.14 3.30 -4.36
CA PRO A 78 -17.97 1.86 -4.26
C PRO A 78 -16.74 1.34 -5.00
N ILE A 79 -16.37 1.95 -6.14
CA ILE A 79 -15.17 1.58 -6.90
C ILE A 79 -13.91 1.88 -6.06
N ILE A 80 -13.86 3.06 -5.44
CA ILE A 80 -12.78 3.45 -4.54
C ILE A 80 -12.74 2.50 -3.34
N MET A 81 -13.89 2.19 -2.73
CA MET A 81 -13.98 1.27 -1.59
C MET A 81 -13.49 -0.14 -1.93
N MET A 82 -13.81 -0.66 -3.12
CA MET A 82 -13.31 -1.95 -3.60
C MET A 82 -11.79 -1.93 -3.81
N SER A 83 -11.26 -0.86 -4.39
CA SER A 83 -9.81 -0.70 -4.58
C SER A 83 -9.09 -0.58 -3.23
N GLN A 84 -9.66 0.17 -2.29
CA GLN A 84 -9.14 0.31 -0.93
C GLN A 84 -9.18 -1.01 -0.16
N ASN A 85 -10.28 -1.78 -0.21
CA ASN A 85 -10.35 -3.08 0.47
C ASN A 85 -9.25 -4.03 -0.03
N ARG A 86 -8.99 -4.06 -1.35
CA ARG A 86 -7.88 -4.83 -1.92
C ARG A 86 -6.49 -4.35 -1.51
N GLN A 87 -6.28 -3.04 -1.41
CA GLN A 87 -5.02 -2.48 -0.92
C GLN A 87 -4.79 -2.86 0.55
N ASN A 88 -5.81 -2.67 1.40
CA ASN A 88 -5.75 -3.04 2.82
C ASN A 88 -5.46 -4.53 3.04
N GLU A 89 -6.03 -5.43 2.22
CA GLU A 89 -5.73 -6.86 2.30
C GLU A 89 -4.25 -7.15 2.01
N ARG A 90 -3.66 -6.49 0.99
CA ARG A 90 -2.24 -6.62 0.67
C ARG A 90 -1.36 -6.06 1.79
N ASP A 91 -1.71 -4.88 2.31
CA ASP A 91 -0.96 -4.22 3.39
C ASP A 91 -0.99 -5.06 4.66
N ARG A 92 -2.13 -5.70 4.98
CA ARG A 92 -2.23 -6.63 6.11
C ARG A 92 -1.35 -7.86 5.94
N ALA A 93 -1.33 -8.45 4.74
CA ALA A 93 -0.47 -9.59 4.45
C ALA A 93 1.02 -9.24 4.56
N GLN A 94 1.41 -8.07 4.03
CA GLN A 94 2.77 -7.55 4.15
C GLN A 94 3.16 -7.32 5.61
N ALA A 95 2.29 -6.66 6.39
CA ALA A 95 2.53 -6.41 7.80
C ALA A 95 2.70 -7.71 8.61
N GLN A 96 1.95 -8.77 8.28
CA GLN A 96 2.09 -10.06 8.94
C GLN A 96 3.44 -10.73 8.61
N ALA A 97 3.90 -10.63 7.36
CA ALA A 97 5.19 -11.17 6.94
C ALA A 97 6.36 -10.40 7.58
N ASP A 98 6.25 -9.07 7.64
CA ASP A 98 7.23 -8.20 8.31
C ASP A 98 7.28 -8.51 9.81
N TYR A 99 6.11 -8.74 10.44
CA TYR A 99 6.03 -9.13 11.84
C TYR A 99 6.76 -10.45 12.11
N GLN A 100 6.52 -11.48 11.29
CA GLN A 100 7.21 -12.77 11.46
C GLN A 100 8.72 -12.62 11.29
N THR A 101 9.15 -11.89 10.28
CA THR A 101 10.58 -11.61 10.05
C THR A 101 11.22 -10.91 11.25
N ASN A 102 10.51 -9.98 11.88
CA ASN A 102 10.98 -9.26 13.05
C ASN A 102 11.11 -10.17 14.28
N ILE A 103 10.17 -11.12 14.45
CA ILE A 103 10.28 -12.14 15.51
C ILE A 103 11.49 -13.03 15.28
N ASP A 104 11.72 -13.48 14.05
CA ASP A 104 12.87 -14.32 13.70
C ASP A 104 14.19 -13.58 13.90
N ALA A 105 14.28 -12.33 13.46
CA ALA A 105 15.43 -11.46 13.69
C ALA A 105 15.70 -11.26 15.19
N LYS A 106 14.65 -11.07 16.01
CA LYS A 106 14.79 -10.96 17.46
C LYS A 106 15.38 -12.24 18.06
N MET A 107 14.91 -13.42 17.64
CA MET A 107 15.45 -14.70 18.11
C MET A 107 16.92 -14.87 17.73
N GLU A 108 17.30 -14.47 16.50
CA GLU A 108 18.68 -14.52 16.03
C GLU A 108 19.58 -13.58 16.85
N ILE A 109 19.14 -12.35 17.12
CA ILE A 109 19.86 -11.40 17.98
C ILE A 109 20.03 -11.97 19.39
N GLU A 110 18.99 -12.55 19.99
CA GLU A 110 19.09 -13.19 21.30
C GLU A 110 20.08 -14.36 21.30
N ALA A 111 20.11 -15.16 20.24
CA ALA A 111 21.07 -16.25 20.08
C ALA A 111 22.51 -15.73 19.98
N LEU A 112 22.74 -14.69 19.17
CA LEU A 112 24.03 -14.02 19.04
C LEU A 112 24.49 -13.41 20.37
N ALA A 113 23.59 -12.76 21.11
CA ALA A 113 23.89 -12.19 22.42
C ALA A 113 24.33 -13.26 23.44
N ARG A 114 23.67 -14.43 23.45
CA ARG A 114 24.08 -15.56 24.29
C ARG A 114 25.46 -16.10 23.91
N GLN A 115 25.74 -16.24 22.61
CA GLN A 115 27.06 -16.67 22.13
C GLN A 115 28.14 -15.68 22.54
N LEU A 116 27.88 -14.37 22.41
CA LEU A 116 28.82 -13.32 22.80
C LEU A 116 29.13 -13.37 24.30
N ASN A 117 28.10 -13.50 25.15
CA ASN A 117 28.27 -13.61 26.60
C ASN A 117 29.09 -14.85 26.98
N ASN A 118 28.82 -16.01 26.36
CA ASN A 118 29.61 -17.22 26.59
C ASN A 118 31.10 -17.03 26.24
N ILE A 119 31.39 -16.33 25.14
CA ILE A 119 32.77 -16.02 24.74
C ILE A 119 33.41 -15.06 25.75
N GLU A 120 32.67 -14.07 26.23
CA GLU A 120 33.14 -13.10 27.22
C GLU A 120 33.51 -13.77 28.55
N VAL A 121 32.64 -14.62 29.09
CA VAL A 121 32.90 -15.41 30.31
C VAL A 121 34.12 -16.30 30.13
N HIS A 122 34.22 -17.03 29.01
CA HIS A 122 35.35 -17.91 28.76
C HIS A 122 36.69 -17.15 28.65
N LYS A 123 36.68 -15.96 28.06
CA LYS A 123 37.86 -15.09 28.00
C LYS A 123 38.25 -14.55 29.37
N LEU A 124 37.28 -14.15 30.19
CA LEU A 124 37.49 -13.70 31.57
C LEU A 124 38.15 -14.80 32.42
N ASP A 125 37.63 -16.03 32.37
CA ASP A 125 38.19 -17.17 33.09
C ASP A 125 39.64 -17.45 32.68
N LYS A 126 39.95 -17.38 31.38
CA LYS A 126 41.32 -17.54 30.87
C LYS A 126 42.25 -16.45 31.41
N ILE A 127 41.80 -15.20 31.43
CA ILE A 127 42.60 -14.08 31.95
C ILE A 127 42.89 -14.27 33.44
N ILE A 128 41.89 -14.65 34.24
CA ILE A 128 42.06 -14.91 35.67
C ILE A 128 43.08 -16.03 35.90
N ASN A 129 42.96 -17.15 35.18
CA ASN A 129 43.93 -18.25 35.30
C ASN A 129 45.35 -17.82 34.93
N MET A 130 45.54 -17.06 33.85
CA MET A 130 46.85 -16.53 33.47
C MET A 130 47.44 -15.61 34.55
N LEU A 131 46.61 -14.74 35.15
CA LEU A 131 47.04 -13.87 36.25
C LEU A 131 47.43 -14.66 37.51
N GLU A 132 46.71 -15.73 37.84
CA GLU A 132 47.05 -16.59 38.97
C GLU A 132 48.34 -17.38 38.76
N GLU A 133 48.59 -17.87 37.54
CA GLU A 133 49.83 -18.54 37.17
C GLU A 133 51.02 -17.59 37.29
N MET A 134 50.90 -16.35 36.79
CA MET A 134 51.92 -15.32 36.94
C MET A 134 52.19 -14.98 38.40
N ARG A 135 51.15 -14.90 39.24
CA ARG A 135 51.30 -14.66 40.69
C ARG A 135 52.06 -15.80 41.39
N LYS A 136 51.87 -17.06 40.98
CA LYS A 136 52.56 -18.22 41.59
C LYS A 136 54.04 -18.32 41.20
N GLN A 137 54.44 -17.68 40.10
CA GLN A 137 55.83 -17.67 39.62
C GLN A 137 56.66 -16.53 40.19
N SER A 138 56.04 -15.57 40.87
CA SER A 138 56.67 -14.40 41.49
C SER A 138 56.77 -14.54 43.00
#